data_AF-R7LQW9-F1
#
_entry.id   AF-R7LQW9-F1
#
_cell.length_a   1.000
_cell.length_b   1.000
_cell.length_c   1.000
_cell.angle_alpha   90.00
_cell.angle_beta   90.00
_cell.angle_gamma   90.00
#
_symmetry.space_group_name_H-M   'P 1'
#
loop_
_entity.id
_entity.type
_entity.pdbx_description
1 polymer ?
#
loop_
_entity_poly.entity_id
_entity_poly.type
_entity_poly.pdbx_seq_one_letter_code
_entity_poly.pdbx_strand_id
1 'polypeptide(L)'
;MKATGIIRRVDELGRVVIPIEIRNQFNIVEKDPIEIYVDDSSIILKKYEPNCVFCGNTNDLIEYKGKLVCEKCSKELNILHEKNK
;
A
#
# COMPACT_ATOMS: atom_id res chain seq x y z
N MET A 1 -13.93 -9.71 -9.69
CA MET A 1 -13.10 -8.86 -10.59
C MET A 1 -14.03 -8.15 -11.56
N LYS A 2 -13.92 -6.82 -11.72
CA LYS A 2 -14.66 -6.10 -12.77
C LYS A 2 -13.76 -6.00 -13.99
N ALA A 3 -14.17 -6.59 -15.12
CA ALA A 3 -13.46 -6.46 -16.38
C ALA A 3 -13.77 -5.08 -16.99
N THR A 4 -12.76 -4.23 -17.14
CA THR A 4 -12.90 -2.95 -17.85
C THR A 4 -12.79 -3.11 -19.36
N GLY A 5 -12.27 -4.24 -19.85
CA GLY A 5 -12.09 -4.51 -21.28
C GLY A 5 -11.03 -3.64 -21.96
N ILE A 6 -10.27 -2.85 -21.19
CA ILE A 6 -9.30 -1.90 -21.72
C ILE A 6 -7.96 -2.61 -21.97
N ILE A 7 -7.50 -2.59 -23.22
CA ILE A 7 -6.21 -3.14 -23.62
C ILE A 7 -5.22 -1.98 -23.85
N ARG A 8 -4.04 -2.06 -23.24
CA ARG A 8 -2.94 -1.12 -23.49
C ARG A 8 -1.67 -1.88 -23.84
N ARG A 9 -0.93 -1.32 -24.81
CA ARG A 9 0.40 -1.80 -25.17
C ARG A 9 1.40 -1.29 -24.15
N VAL A 10 2.41 -2.12 -23.90
CA VAL A 10 3.58 -1.76 -23.13
C VAL A 10 4.46 -0.84 -23.98
N ASP A 11 5.09 0.15 -23.35
CA ASP A 11 6.06 1.01 -24.04
C ASP A 11 7.44 0.34 -24.18
N GLU A 12 8.40 1.03 -24.79
CA GLU A 12 9.75 0.52 -25.05
C GLU A 12 10.55 0.20 -23.77
N LEU A 13 10.11 0.72 -22.61
CA LEU A 13 10.77 0.54 -21.32
C LEU A 13 10.04 -0.45 -20.41
N GLY A 14 8.95 -1.08 -20.88
CA GLY A 14 8.18 -2.01 -20.06
C GLY A 14 7.08 -1.36 -19.22
N ARG A 15 6.79 -0.07 -19.40
CA ARG A 15 5.78 0.65 -18.62
C ARG A 15 4.39 0.48 -19.24
N VAL A 16 3.37 0.46 -18.39
CA VAL A 16 1.96 0.44 -18.78
C VAL A 16 1.27 1.71 -18.29
N VAL A 17 0.44 2.29 -19.15
CA VAL A 17 -0.35 3.47 -18.80
C VAL A 17 -1.66 3.05 -18.15
N ILE A 18 -1.94 3.60 -16.96
CA ILE A 18 -3.23 3.47 -16.29
C ILE A 18 -4.21 4.50 -16.88
N PRO A 19 -5.34 4.08 -17.47
CA PRO A 19 -6.36 4.98 -18.00
C PRO A 19 -6.86 6.01 -16.97
N ILE A 20 -7.24 7.20 -17.44
CA ILE A 20 -7.65 8.31 -16.57
C ILE A 20 -8.88 7.95 -15.72
N GLU A 21 -9.78 7.13 -16.26
CA GLU A 21 -10.99 6.68 -15.59
C GLU A 21 -10.67 5.85 -14.34
N ILE A 22 -9.70 4.93 -14.46
CA ILE A 22 -9.24 4.10 -13.34
C ILE A 22 -8.50 4.98 -12.32
N ARG A 23 -7.65 5.91 -12.79
CA ARG A 23 -6.96 6.83 -11.89
C ARG A 23 -7.93 7.66 -11.06
N ASN A 24 -8.97 8.21 -11.68
CA ASN A 24 -10.00 8.99 -10.97
C ASN A 24 -10.79 8.14 -9.98
N GLN A 25 -11.17 6.92 -10.36
CA GLN A 25 -11.92 6.02 -9.48
C GLN A 25 -11.13 5.61 -8.24
N PHE A 26 -9.82 5.40 -8.38
CA PHE A 26 -8.92 5.03 -7.27
C PHE A 26 -8.20 6.23 -6.64
N ASN A 27 -8.54 7.46 -7.05
CA ASN A 27 -7.91 8.70 -6.61
C ASN A 27 -6.36 8.62 -6.65
N ILE A 28 -5.83 8.16 -7.79
CA ILE A 28 -4.39 8.06 -8.06
C ILE A 28 -3.97 9.32 -8.80
N VAL A 29 -3.13 10.13 -8.16
CA VAL A 29 -2.56 11.34 -8.77
C VAL A 29 -1.14 11.11 -9.26
N GLU A 30 -0.56 12.10 -9.94
CA GLU A 30 0.83 12.01 -10.40
C GLU A 30 1.79 11.82 -9.23
N LYS A 31 2.76 10.92 -9.40
CA LYS A 31 3.78 10.53 -8.40
C LYS A 31 3.24 9.78 -7.17
N ASP A 32 1.96 9.39 -7.16
CA ASP A 32 1.45 8.51 -6.11
C ASP A 32 2.19 7.15 -6.14
N PRO A 33 2.66 6.66 -4.98
CA PRO A 33 3.26 5.34 -4.90
C PRO A 33 2.19 4.26 -5.11
N ILE A 34 2.52 3.27 -5.94
CA ILE A 34 1.69 2.09 -6.22
C ILE A 34 2.48 0.86 -5.83
N GLU A 35 1.85 0.00 -5.05
CA GLU A 35 2.38 -1.30 -4.68
C GLU A 35 1.98 -2.32 -5.75
N ILE A 36 2.97 -3.11 -6.19
CA ILE A 36 2.81 -4.11 -7.24
C ILE A 36 2.92 -5.48 -6.60
N TYR A 37 1.86 -6.27 -6.73
CA TYR A 37 1.83 -7.66 -6.33
C TYR A 37 1.74 -8.56 -7.56
N VAL A 38 2.30 -9.77 -7.43
CA VAL A 38 2.20 -10.84 -8.43
C VAL A 38 1.39 -11.95 -7.81
N ASP A 39 0.29 -12.32 -8.47
CA ASP A 39 -0.60 -13.41 -8.06
C ASP A 39 -0.78 -14.37 -9.23
N ASP A 40 -0.10 -15.52 -9.14
CA ASP A 40 0.06 -16.53 -10.18
C ASP A 40 0.47 -15.96 -11.55
N SER A 41 -0.52 -15.64 -12.38
CA SER A 41 -0.37 -15.13 -13.75
C SER A 41 -0.85 -13.70 -13.92
N SER A 42 -1.21 -13.04 -12.82
CA SER A 42 -1.79 -11.69 -12.81
C SER A 42 -0.92 -10.71 -12.01
N ILE A 43 -0.96 -9.45 -12.43
CA ILE A 43 -0.34 -8.35 -11.71
C ILE A 43 -1.47 -7.57 -11.04
N ILE A 44 -1.36 -7.39 -9.72
CA ILE A 44 -2.31 -6.63 -8.92
C ILE A 44 -1.64 -5.32 -8.51
N LEU A 45 -2.27 -4.21 -8.87
CA LEU A 45 -1.82 -2.86 -8.50
C LEU A 45 -2.68 -2.35 -7.34
N LYS A 46 -2.04 -1.91 -6.25
CA LYS A 46 -2.72 -1.34 -5.09
C LYS A 46 -2.13 0.02 -4.76
N LYS A 47 -2.96 0.99 -4.35
CA LYS A 47 -2.45 2.26 -3.83
C LYS A 47 -1.59 1.98 -2.59
N TYR A 48 -0.37 2.48 -2.58
CA TYR A 48 0.49 2.33 -1.42
C TYR A 48 -0.03 3.23 -0.31
N GLU A 49 -0.40 2.62 0.80
CA GLU A 49 -0.80 3.32 2.01
C GLU A 49 0.26 3.02 3.09
N PRO A 50 0.82 4.06 3.73
CA PRO A 50 1.69 3.85 4.87
C PRO A 50 0.92 3.06 5.93
N ASN A 51 1.53 2.01 6.46
CA ASN A 51 0.89 1.13 7.42
C ASN A 51 1.80 0.87 8.62
N CYS A 52 1.18 0.41 9.71
CA CYS A 52 1.88 -0.01 10.90
C CYS A 52 2.75 -1.23 10.58
N VAL A 53 4.04 -1.17 10.91
CA VAL A 53 5.01 -2.25 10.67
C VAL A 53 4.63 -3.58 11.33
N PHE A 54 3.81 -3.54 12.39
CA PHE A 54 3.44 -4.74 13.14
C PHE A 54 2.13 -5.38 12.70
N CYS A 55 1.11 -4.58 12.43
CA CYS A 55 -0.25 -5.10 12.20
C CYS A 55 -0.87 -4.68 10.86
N GLY A 56 -0.19 -3.85 10.06
CA GLY A 56 -0.70 -3.37 8.78
C GLY A 56 -1.87 -2.37 8.90
N ASN A 57 -2.22 -1.91 10.11
CA ASN A 57 -3.24 -0.87 10.29
C ASN A 57 -2.76 0.45 9.67
N THR A 58 -3.65 1.18 9.02
CA THR A 58 -3.36 2.49 8.39
C THR A 58 -3.82 3.67 9.23
N ASN A 59 -4.60 3.42 10.29
CA ASN A 59 -5.11 4.44 11.20
C ASN A 59 -4.18 4.67 12.41
N ASP A 60 -4.17 5.92 12.90
CA ASP A 60 -3.47 6.35 14.12
C ASP A 60 -1.98 5.98 14.13
N LEU A 61 -1.32 6.23 13.00
CA LEU A 61 0.10 5.95 12.80
C LEU A 61 0.97 7.00 13.46
N ILE A 62 1.93 6.52 14.25
CA ILE A 62 2.97 7.30 14.92
C ILE A 62 4.30 6.89 14.31
N GLU A 63 5.10 7.88 13.91
CA GLU A 63 6.46 7.62 13.43
C GLU A 63 7.44 7.52 14.61
N TYR A 64 8.18 6.41 14.68
CA TYR A 64 9.24 6.21 15.66
C TYR A 64 10.48 5.62 14.98
N LYS A 65 11.60 6.35 15.02
CA LYS A 65 12.89 5.97 14.38
C LYS A 65 12.74 5.58 12.90
N GLY A 66 11.93 6.31 12.15
CA GLY A 66 11.68 6.05 10.72
C GLY A 66 10.78 4.83 10.43
N LYS A 67 10.07 4.31 11.45
CA LYS A 67 9.06 3.25 11.30
C LYS A 67 7.70 3.75 11.76
N LEU A 68 6.66 3.42 11.02
CA LEU A 68 5.28 3.74 11.39
C LEU A 68 4.71 2.64 12.28
N VAL A 69 4.13 3.04 13.40
CA VAL A 69 3.54 2.15 14.41
C VAL A 69 2.20 2.72 14.82
N CYS A 70 1.12 1.94 14.76
CA CYS A 70 -0.17 2.41 15.24
C CYS A 70 -0.22 2.48 16.76
N GLU A 71 -1.09 3.33 17.31
CA GLU A 71 -1.25 3.51 18.76
C GLU A 71 -1.49 2.17 19.50
N LYS A 72 -2.25 1.24 18.90
CA LYS A 72 -2.52 -0.09 19.46
C LYS A 72 -1.23 -0.90 19.65
N CYS A 73 -0.41 -1.02 18.60
CA CYS A 73 0.85 -1.76 18.67
C CYS A 73 1.86 -1.06 19.60
N SER A 74 1.86 0.27 19.67
CA SER A 74 2.70 0.99 20.62
C SER A 74 2.35 0.65 22.08
N LYS A 75 1.05 0.51 22.40
CA LYS A 75 0.60 0.11 23.74
C LYS A 75 0.99 -1.33 24.07
N GLU A 76 0.81 -2.25 23.11
CA GLU A 76 1.21 -3.65 23.27
C GLU A 76 2.73 -3.79 23.51
N LEU A 77 3.55 -3.03 22.77
CA LEU A 77 4.99 -3.00 22.98
C LEU A 77 5.38 -2.54 24.39
N ASN A 78 4.67 -1.54 24.94
CA ASN A 78 4.93 -1.07 26.30
C ASN A 78 4.58 -2.14 27.35
N ILE A 79 3.45 -2.85 27.17
CA ILE A 79 3.06 -3.97 28.04
C ILE A 79 4.10 -5.11 27.99
N LEU A 80 4.63 -5.41 26.81
CA LEU A 80 5.67 -6.44 26.64
C LEU A 80 6.98 -6.04 27.34
N HIS A 81 7.33 -4.75 27.35
CA HIS A 81 8.51 -4.27 28.07
C HIS A 81 8.36 -4.43 29.59
N GLU A 82 7.17 -4.14 30.14
CA GLU A 82 6.90 -4.31 31.57
C GLU A 82 6.86 -5.77 32.02
N LYS A 83 6.37 -6.69 31.19
CA LYS A 83 6.34 -8.14 31.51
C LYS A 83 7.71 -8.82 31.50
N ASN A 84 8.69 -8.23 30.83
CA ASN A 84 10.06 -8.76 30.73
C ASN A 84 11.00 -8.15 31.78
N LYS A 85 10.46 -7.40 32.75
CA LYS A 85 11.20 -6.79 33.85
C LYS A 85 10.84 -7.48 35.17
#